data_AF-A0A9D8GBH6-F1
#
_entry.id   AF-A0A9D8GBH6-F1
#
_cell.length_a   1.000
_cell.length_b   1.000
_cell.length_c   1.000
_cell.angle_alpha   90.00
_cell.angle_beta   90.00
_cell.angle_gamma   90.00
#
_symmetry.space_group_name_H-M   'P 1'
#
loop_
_entity.id
_entity.type
_entity.pdbx_description
1 polymer ?
#
loop_
_entity_poly.entity_id
_entity_poly.type
_entity_poly.pdbx_seq_one_letter_code
_entity_poly.pdbx_strand_id
1 'polypeptide(L)'
;MTGHLKVKGVIVAAGYGTRFLPVTKTIPKEMVPLVDRPAIDLLIQEFLEAGIEDVVLISSRRRKALEDYFDHEIELEWFLQNSDSQSLLSAIKPPPVRAIFARQDEMRGTGHAILQAKPYAQDGPFIVAYPD
;
A
#
# COMPACT_ATOMS: atom_id res chain seq x y z
N MET A 1 -5.36 29.87 14.10
CA MET A 1 -5.30 28.42 13.83
C MET A 1 -4.43 28.22 12.60
N THR A 2 -3.13 28.02 12.78
CA THR A 2 -2.24 27.63 11.68
C THR A 2 -2.57 26.18 11.33
N GLY A 3 -3.41 25.98 10.32
CA GLY A 3 -3.69 24.65 9.79
C GLY A 3 -2.42 24.14 9.13
N HIS A 4 -1.63 23.36 9.85
CA HIS A 4 -0.54 22.60 9.24
C HIS A 4 -1.16 21.71 8.15
N LEU A 5 -0.71 21.89 6.91
CA LEU A 5 -1.10 21.03 5.80
C LEU A 5 -0.73 19.59 6.17
N LYS A 6 -1.73 18.70 6.18
CA LYS A 6 -1.52 17.28 6.50
C LYS A 6 -0.67 16.65 5.40
N VAL A 7 0.52 16.19 5.75
CA VAL A 7 1.45 15.52 4.82
C VAL A 7 0.84 14.19 4.39
N LYS A 8 0.85 13.91 3.08
CA LYS A 8 0.37 12.64 2.51
C LYS A 8 1.54 11.76 2.09
N GLY A 9 1.36 10.45 2.19
CA GLY A 9 2.30 9.47 1.66
C GLY A 9 1.91 9.09 0.22
N VAL A 10 2.90 8.91 -0.65
CA VAL A 10 2.72 8.42 -2.02
C VAL A 10 3.64 7.22 -2.21
N ILE A 11 3.08 6.04 -2.44
CA ILE A 11 3.84 4.81 -2.69
C ILE A 11 3.79 4.49 -4.17
N VAL A 12 4.95 4.36 -4.82
CA VAL A 12 5.05 4.01 -6.24
C VAL A 12 5.19 2.49 -6.41
N ALA A 13 4.06 1.80 -6.63
CA ALA A 13 3.93 0.35 -6.69
C ALA A 13 3.56 -0.18 -8.11
N ALA A 14 3.98 0.53 -9.16
CA ALA A 14 3.56 0.24 -10.54
C ALA A 14 4.52 -0.70 -11.33
N GLY A 15 5.72 -0.96 -10.81
CA GLY A 15 6.78 -1.68 -11.53
C GLY A 15 6.57 -3.19 -11.59
N TYR A 16 6.95 -3.85 -12.71
CA TYR A 16 6.77 -5.29 -12.90
C TYR A 16 7.63 -6.19 -12.00
N GLY A 17 8.65 -5.65 -11.31
CA GLY A 17 9.51 -6.45 -10.44
C GLY A 17 10.26 -7.57 -11.16
N THR A 18 10.73 -7.32 -12.39
CA THR A 18 11.34 -8.36 -13.26
C THR A 18 12.56 -9.04 -12.66
N ARG A 19 13.23 -8.40 -11.70
CA ARG A 19 14.36 -8.97 -10.94
C ARG A 19 13.97 -10.14 -10.03
N PHE A 20 12.68 -10.27 -9.71
CA PHE A 20 12.13 -11.31 -8.83
C PHE A 20 11.29 -12.34 -9.61
N LEU A 21 11.43 -12.41 -10.94
CA LEU A 21 10.80 -13.48 -11.71
C LEU A 21 11.38 -14.84 -11.28
N PRO A 22 10.56 -15.91 -11.22
CA PRO A 22 9.17 -15.98 -11.70
C PRO A 22 8.11 -15.52 -10.68
N VAL A 23 8.47 -15.22 -9.44
CA VAL A 23 7.52 -14.89 -8.35
C VAL A 23 6.62 -13.71 -8.75
N THR A 24 7.22 -12.66 -9.30
CA THR A 24 6.51 -11.43 -9.68
C THR A 24 5.65 -11.54 -10.93
N LYS A 25 5.58 -12.74 -11.56
CA LYS A 25 4.67 -12.99 -12.67
C LYS A 25 3.21 -12.87 -12.25
N THR A 26 2.89 -13.27 -11.01
CA THR A 26 1.52 -13.30 -10.48
C THR A 26 1.36 -12.56 -9.17
N ILE A 27 2.45 -12.38 -8.41
CA ILE A 27 2.45 -11.67 -7.13
C ILE A 27 3.04 -10.27 -7.36
N PRO A 28 2.38 -9.17 -6.95
CA PRO A 28 3.01 -7.85 -6.97
C PRO A 28 4.34 -7.83 -6.23
N LYS A 29 5.36 -7.11 -6.73
CA LYS A 29 6.68 -7.06 -6.06
C LYS A 29 6.59 -6.55 -4.62
N GLU A 30 5.63 -5.67 -4.35
CA GLU A 30 5.37 -5.06 -3.04
C GLU A 30 4.72 -6.04 -2.06
N MET A 31 4.14 -7.13 -2.58
CA MET A 31 3.54 -8.22 -1.83
C MET A 31 4.51 -9.39 -1.60
N VAL A 32 5.77 -9.28 -2.03
CA VAL A 32 6.78 -10.29 -1.73
C VAL A 32 6.99 -10.31 -0.20
N PRO A 33 6.88 -11.47 0.45
CA PRO A 33 6.94 -11.56 1.90
C PRO A 33 8.37 -11.37 2.41
N LEU A 34 8.49 -10.56 3.45
CA LEU A 34 9.66 -10.45 4.32
C LEU A 34 9.28 -11.11 5.64
N VAL A 35 9.74 -12.34 5.84
CA VAL A 35 9.28 -13.22 6.93
C VAL A 35 7.77 -13.48 6.82
N ASP A 36 6.95 -12.74 7.57
CA ASP A 36 5.50 -12.95 7.71
C ASP A 36 4.66 -11.79 7.18
N ARG A 37 5.29 -10.73 6.64
CA ARG A 37 4.59 -9.53 6.15
C ARG A 37 5.03 -9.15 4.74
N PRO A 38 4.14 -8.59 3.89
CA PRO A 38 4.55 -8.10 2.59
C PRO A 38 5.49 -6.90 2.73
N ALA A 39 6.40 -6.71 1.77
CA ALA A 39 7.36 -5.61 1.77
C ALA A 39 6.70 -4.23 1.93
N ILE A 40 5.49 -4.03 1.39
CA ILE A 40 4.76 -2.76 1.55
C ILE A 40 4.39 -2.43 3.00
N ASP A 41 4.21 -3.43 3.87
CA ASP A 41 3.84 -3.20 5.27
C ASP A 41 4.88 -2.34 5.98
N LEU A 42 6.17 -2.55 5.68
CA LEU A 42 7.26 -1.77 6.26
C LEU A 42 7.11 -0.26 5.98
N LEU A 43 6.80 0.11 4.73
CA LEU A 43 6.55 1.51 4.38
C LEU A 43 5.32 2.09 5.07
N ILE A 44 4.29 1.26 5.26
CA ILE A 44 3.08 1.69 5.97
C ILE A 44 3.38 1.93 7.45
N GLN A 45 4.17 1.07 8.09
CA GLN A 45 4.62 1.29 9.47
C GLN A 45 5.46 2.56 9.58
N GLU A 46 6.42 2.78 8.67
CA GLU A 46 7.24 4.00 8.66
C GLU A 46 6.38 5.26 8.50
N PHE A 47 5.36 5.23 7.64
CA PHE A 47 4.41 6.32 7.50
C PHE A 47 3.60 6.57 8.76
N LEU A 48 3.08 5.51 9.40
CA LEU A 48 2.35 5.62 10.66
C LEU A 48 3.22 6.19 11.78
N GLU A 49 4.47 5.74 11.90
CA GLU A 49 5.47 6.27 12.84
C GLU A 49 5.77 7.76 12.58
N ALA A 50 5.74 8.19 11.31
CA ALA A 50 5.89 9.59 10.92
C ALA A 50 4.60 10.43 11.03
N GLY A 51 3.48 9.85 11.48
CA GLY A 51 2.18 10.52 11.58
C GLY A 51 1.46 10.72 10.24
N ILE A 52 1.83 9.96 9.21
CA ILE A 52 1.26 9.98 7.87
C ILE A 52 0.22 8.87 7.74
N GLU A 53 -1.05 9.25 7.79
CA GLU A 53 -2.18 8.31 7.71
C GLU A 53 -2.85 8.28 6.33
N ASP A 54 -2.66 9.32 5.52
CA ASP A 54 -3.26 9.46 4.19
C ASP A 54 -2.26 8.99 3.14
N VAL A 55 -2.53 7.85 2.50
CA VAL A 55 -1.59 7.19 1.59
C VAL A 55 -2.21 7.02 0.21
N VAL A 56 -1.51 7.46 -0.82
CA VAL A 56 -1.85 7.22 -2.22
C VAL A 56 -0.93 6.14 -2.77
N LEU A 57 -1.49 4.99 -3.11
CA LEU A 57 -0.78 3.89 -3.76
C LEU A 57 -0.95 4.00 -5.27
N ILE A 58 0.15 4.20 -5.98
CA ILE A 58 0.16 4.21 -7.45
C ILE A 58 0.48 2.81 -7.94
N SER A 59 -0.50 2.11 -8.50
CA SER A 59 -0.37 0.74 -8.98
C SER A 59 -0.54 0.66 -10.51
N SER A 60 -0.08 -0.44 -11.11
CA SER A 60 -0.34 -0.76 -12.53
C SER A 60 -1.44 -1.82 -12.66
N ARG A 61 -1.72 -2.29 -13.89
CA ARG A 61 -2.77 -3.29 -14.15
C ARG A 61 -2.55 -4.57 -13.32
N ARG A 62 -3.63 -5.14 -12.78
CA ARG A 62 -3.71 -6.45 -12.10
C ARG A 62 -3.01 -6.52 -10.73
N ARG A 63 -3.44 -5.70 -9.76
CA ARG A 63 -2.93 -5.78 -8.37
C ARG A 63 -4.03 -5.87 -7.32
N LYS A 64 -5.05 -6.69 -7.57
CA LYS A 64 -6.11 -6.98 -6.59
C LYS A 64 -5.54 -7.41 -5.23
N ALA A 65 -4.51 -8.26 -5.21
CA ALA A 65 -3.85 -8.67 -3.97
C ALA A 65 -3.26 -7.50 -3.16
N LEU A 66 -2.88 -6.40 -3.82
CA LEU A 66 -2.44 -5.20 -3.12
C LEU A 66 -3.63 -4.47 -2.51
N GLU A 67 -4.73 -4.33 -3.22
CA GLU A 67 -5.97 -3.70 -2.70
C GLU A 67 -6.55 -4.52 -1.54
N ASP A 68 -6.65 -5.84 -1.70
CA ASP A 68 -7.16 -6.78 -0.69
C ASP A 68 -6.35 -6.72 0.62
N TYR A 69 -5.04 -6.42 0.58
CA TYR A 69 -4.20 -6.26 1.79
C TYR A 69 -4.61 -5.07 2.66
N PHE A 70 -5.20 -4.04 2.07
CA PHE A 70 -5.70 -2.86 2.77
C PHE A 70 -7.19 -2.93 3.10
N ASP A 71 -7.83 -4.07 2.82
CA ASP A 71 -9.26 -4.27 3.07
C ASP A 71 -9.50 -5.37 4.11
N HIS A 72 -10.74 -5.45 4.59
CA HIS A 72 -11.18 -6.48 5.51
C HIS A 72 -11.47 -7.79 4.77
N GLU A 73 -10.94 -8.91 5.27
CA GLU A 73 -11.29 -10.23 4.77
C GLU A 73 -12.39 -10.85 5.63
N ILE A 74 -13.64 -10.50 5.31
CA ILE A 74 -14.83 -10.77 6.14
C ILE A 74 -14.97 -12.25 6.50
N GLU A 75 -14.75 -13.16 5.55
CA GLU A 75 -14.92 -14.60 5.79
C GLU A 75 -13.86 -15.14 6.76
N LEU A 76 -12.60 -14.72 6.58
CA LEU A 76 -11.50 -15.14 7.44
C LEU A 76 -11.60 -14.52 8.83
N GLU A 77 -11.96 -13.24 8.93
CA GLU A 77 -12.19 -12.55 10.20
C GLU A 77 -13.28 -13.25 11.00
N TRP A 78 -14.41 -13.58 10.36
CA TRP A 78 -15.50 -14.31 11.01
C TRP A 78 -15.03 -15.68 11.50
N PHE A 79 -14.30 -16.44 10.69
CA PHE A 79 -13.78 -17.75 11.10
C PHE A 79 -12.86 -17.64 12.32
N LEU A 80 -11.91 -16.70 12.31
CA LEU A 80 -10.92 -16.53 13.37
C LEU A 80 -11.51 -15.99 14.68
N GLN A 81 -12.56 -15.16 14.60
CA GLN A 81 -13.31 -14.70 15.76
C GLN A 81 -13.97 -15.85 16.52
N ASN A 82 -14.35 -16.93 15.81
CA ASN A 82 -15.00 -18.10 16.39
C ASN A 82 -14.02 -19.20 16.84
N SER A 83 -12.71 -19.05 16.63
CA SER A 83 -11.70 -20.10 16.86
C SER A 83 -10.68 -19.77 17.97
N ASP A 84 -11.01 -18.90 18.93
CA ASP A 84 -10.11 -18.43 20.02
C ASP A 84 -8.72 -17.95 19.55
N SER A 85 -8.61 -17.53 18.29
CA SER A 85 -7.35 -17.24 17.60
C SER A 85 -7.05 -15.74 17.56
N GLN A 86 -7.06 -15.08 18.71
CA GLN A 86 -6.94 -13.62 18.82
C GLN A 86 -5.65 -13.05 18.20
N SER A 87 -4.54 -13.77 18.28
CA SER A 87 -3.28 -13.37 17.66
C SER A 87 -3.37 -13.35 16.14
N LEU A 88 -3.99 -14.37 15.53
CA LEU A 88 -4.21 -14.44 14.08
C LEU A 88 -5.21 -13.38 13.62
N LEU A 89 -6.30 -13.17 14.38
CA LEU A 89 -7.27 -12.12 14.08
C LEU A 89 -6.61 -10.74 14.08
N SER A 90 -5.68 -10.50 15.00
CA SER A 90 -4.93 -9.24 15.05
C SER A 90 -3.94 -9.10 13.89
N ALA A 91 -3.38 -10.22 13.41
CA ALA A 91 -2.41 -10.23 12.32
C ALA A 91 -3.01 -9.97 10.93
N ILE A 92 -4.31 -10.26 10.74
CA ILE A 92 -4.99 -10.05 9.46
C ILE A 92 -5.73 -8.72 9.35
N LYS A 93 -5.72 -7.88 10.39
CA LYS A 93 -6.37 -6.58 10.33
C LYS A 93 -5.71 -5.72 9.26
N PRO A 94 -6.49 -5.00 8.44
CA PRO A 94 -5.92 -4.09 7.48
C PRO A 94 -5.10 -3.01 8.20
N PRO A 95 -4.01 -2.51 7.59
CA PRO A 95 -3.22 -1.44 8.18
C PRO A 95 -4.08 -0.21 8.45
N PRO A 96 -3.89 0.51 9.58
CA PRO A 96 -4.75 1.62 10.00
C PRO A 96 -4.45 2.92 9.25
N VAL A 97 -4.44 2.88 7.92
CA VAL A 97 -4.23 4.03 7.03
C VAL A 97 -5.44 4.26 6.12
N ARG A 98 -5.62 5.50 5.67
CA ARG A 98 -6.56 5.85 4.60
C ARG A 98 -5.84 5.70 3.27
N ALA A 99 -6.00 4.52 2.67
CA ALA A 99 -5.41 4.17 1.38
C ALA A 99 -6.30 4.60 0.21
N ILE A 100 -5.71 5.27 -0.79
CA ILE A 100 -6.33 5.56 -2.08
C ILE A 100 -5.48 4.93 -3.17
N PHE A 101 -6.10 4.20 -4.08
CA PHE A 101 -5.42 3.58 -5.20
C PHE A 101 -5.56 4.42 -6.46
N ALA A 102 -4.43 4.87 -6.99
CA ALA A 102 -4.33 5.54 -8.27
C ALA A 102 -3.69 4.60 -9.28
N ARG A 103 -4.21 4.58 -10.51
CA ARG A 103 -3.71 3.69 -11.55
C ARG A 103 -2.74 4.41 -12.49
N GLN A 104 -1.58 3.81 -12.70
CA GLN A 104 -0.67 4.17 -13.78
C GLN A 104 -0.97 3.30 -15.01
N ASP A 105 -1.61 3.89 -16.02
CA ASP A 105 -1.98 3.18 -17.25
C ASP A 105 -0.80 2.88 -18.18
N GLU A 106 0.19 3.76 -18.20
CA GLU A 106 1.38 3.65 -19.05
C GLU A 106 2.66 3.73 -18.22
N MET A 107 3.59 2.81 -18.48
CA MET A 107 4.89 2.76 -17.82
C MET A 107 5.87 3.78 -18.41
N ARG A 108 5.62 5.06 -18.12
CA ARG A 108 6.46 6.20 -18.55
C ARG A 108 7.42 6.67 -17.43
N GLY A 109 7.77 5.76 -16.54
CA GLY A 109 8.68 6.01 -15.42
C GLY A 109 8.03 6.68 -14.21
N THR A 110 8.88 7.02 -13.24
CA THR A 110 8.50 7.49 -11.91
C THR A 110 7.80 8.83 -11.90
N GLY A 111 8.26 9.82 -12.68
CA GLY A 111 7.62 11.13 -12.73
C GLY A 111 6.17 11.03 -13.21
N HIS A 112 5.92 10.19 -14.23
CA HIS A 112 4.57 9.91 -14.70
C HIS A 112 3.71 9.20 -13.64
N ALA A 113 4.30 8.29 -12.86
CA ALA A 113 3.62 7.63 -11.75
C ALA A 113 3.18 8.66 -10.70
N ILE A 114 4.10 9.50 -10.23
CA ILE A 114 3.84 10.54 -9.22
C ILE A 114 2.76 11.52 -9.70
N LEU A 115 2.72 11.87 -10.99
CA LEU A 115 1.66 12.71 -11.56
C LEU A 115 0.25 12.13 -11.38
N GLN A 116 0.10 10.81 -11.26
CA GLN A 116 -1.20 10.19 -10.98
C GLN A 116 -1.72 10.52 -9.57
N ALA A 117 -0.82 10.89 -8.64
CA ALA A 117 -1.21 11.32 -7.30
C ALA A 117 -1.72 12.77 -7.25
N LYS A 118 -1.57 13.56 -8.33
CA LYS A 118 -1.93 14.99 -8.38
C LYS A 118 -3.36 15.29 -7.90
N PRO A 119 -4.42 14.57 -8.32
CA PRO A 119 -5.79 14.84 -7.86
C PRO A 119 -5.97 14.66 -6.34
N TYR A 120 -5.11 13.86 -5.72
CA TYR A 120 -5.19 13.48 -4.31
C TYR A 120 -4.25 14.31 -3.42
N ALA A 121 -3.17 14.86 -3.98
CA ALA A 121 -2.21 15.68 -3.25
C ALA A 121 -2.76 17.07 -2.84
N GLN A 122 -3.82 17.57 -3.48
CA GLN A 122 -4.55 18.81 -3.10
C GLN A 122 -3.62 20.03 -2.83
N ASP A 123 -2.57 20.19 -3.65
CA ASP A 123 -1.53 21.24 -3.52
C ASP A 123 -0.77 21.26 -2.17
N GLY A 124 -0.92 20.23 -1.34
CA GLY A 124 -0.19 20.04 -0.09
C GLY A 124 1.14 19.29 -0.29
N PRO A 125 2.05 19.35 0.71
CA PRO A 125 3.27 18.57 0.70
C PRO A 125 2.96 17.06 0.78
N PHE A 126 3.77 16.26 0.11
CA PHE A 126 3.70 14.81 0.16
C PHE A 126 5.10 14.18 0.18
N ILE A 127 5.19 12.98 0.75
CA ILE A 127 6.40 12.15 0.75
C ILE A 127 6.21 11.05 -0.30
N VAL A 128 7.25 10.78 -1.08
CA VAL A 128 7.26 9.65 -2.03
C VAL A 128 8.13 8.54 -1.48
N ALA A 129 7.61 7.32 -1.46
CA ALA A 129 8.31 6.12 -1.04
C ALA A 129 8.27 5.02 -2.12
N TYR A 130 9.30 4.17 -2.12
CA TYR A 130 9.50 3.09 -3.09
C TYR A 130 9.62 1.75 -2.36
N PRO A 131 8.73 0.79 -2.63
CA PRO A 131 8.63 -0.51 -1.94
C PRO A 131 9.56 -1.59 -2.53
N ASP A 132 10.82 -1.28 -2.84
CA ASP A 132 11.79 -2.21 -3.45
C ASP A 132 13.17 -2.24 -2.81
#